data_AF-A0A8H7GTD9-F1
#
_entry.id   AF-A0A8H7GTD9-F1
#
_cell.length_a   1.000
_cell.length_b   1.000
_cell.length_c   1.000
_cell.angle_alpha   90.00
_cell.angle_beta   90.00
_cell.angle_gamma   90.00
#
_symmetry.space_group_name_H-M   'P 1'
#
loop_
_entity.id
_entity.type
_entity.pdbx_description
1 polymer ?
#
loop_
_entity_poly.entity_id
_entity_poly.type
_entity_poly.pdbx_seq_one_letter_code
_entity_poly.pdbx_strand_id
1 'polypeptide(L)'
;MVSGKPTLSQISKFSTFDEVQVAMSHIFNDAQLTLSGHRKLVMLMRKTQVRAVQIGLEEMFNLHFTRLVSKVLKQKKGVSAADRIAKFCSNFVATLTKEESENPTPRQLRDDVTVDTSDDGVSSDFIDNLIRHLLRGIESRLRDVRYRVVQLLAYLVNYITEIDEQLFRRSPLFA
;
A
#
# COMPACT_ATOMS: atom_id res chain seq x y z
N MET A 1 -14.43 -11.47 16.01
CA MET A 1 -13.49 -10.38 16.35
C MET A 1 -12.08 -10.94 16.37
N VAL A 2 -11.19 -10.42 15.51
CA VAL A 2 -9.77 -10.80 15.53
C VAL A 2 -9.14 -10.21 16.80
N SER A 3 -9.01 -11.03 17.84
CA SER A 3 -8.34 -10.65 19.08
C SER A 3 -6.87 -11.07 19.00
N GLY A 4 -5.98 -10.13 18.69
CA GLY A 4 -4.53 -10.34 18.69
C GLY A 4 -3.85 -10.15 17.33
N LYS A 5 -2.53 -10.36 17.31
CA LYS A 5 -1.70 -10.17 16.11
C LYS A 5 -2.16 -11.12 14.99
N PRO A 6 -2.43 -10.62 13.77
CA PRO A 6 -2.94 -11.46 12.70
C PRO A 6 -1.92 -12.51 12.28
N THR A 7 -2.38 -13.74 12.11
CA THR A 7 -1.61 -14.86 11.55
C THR A 7 -2.04 -15.14 10.11
N LEU A 8 -1.19 -15.83 9.34
CA LEU A 8 -1.51 -16.20 7.96
C LEU A 8 -2.78 -17.05 7.84
N SER A 9 -2.98 -17.99 8.78
CA SER A 9 -4.16 -18.86 8.82
C SER A 9 -5.45 -18.10 9.13
N GLN A 10 -5.37 -17.02 9.92
CA GLN A 10 -6.51 -16.15 10.16
C GLN A 10 -6.82 -15.31 8.92
N ILE A 11 -5.78 -14.70 8.32
CA ILE A 11 -5.93 -13.85 7.14
C ILE A 11 -6.60 -14.60 5.99
N SER A 12 -6.21 -15.85 5.72
CA SER A 12 -6.82 -16.64 4.63
C SER A 12 -8.32 -16.89 4.79
N LYS A 13 -8.87 -16.71 6.00
CA LYS A 13 -10.28 -16.96 6.33
C LYS A 13 -11.13 -15.69 6.41
N PHE A 14 -10.54 -14.50 6.26
CA PHE A 14 -11.30 -13.25 6.35
C PHE A 14 -12.42 -13.22 5.31
N SER A 15 -13.58 -12.71 5.71
CA SER A 15 -14.76 -12.56 4.86
C SER A 15 -15.38 -11.17 4.97
N THR A 16 -14.90 -10.34 5.89
CA THR A 16 -15.46 -9.01 6.16
C THR A 16 -14.38 -7.93 6.16
N PHE A 17 -14.80 -6.68 5.95
CA PHE A 17 -13.91 -5.54 6.01
C PHE A 17 -13.38 -5.29 7.44
N ASP A 18 -14.17 -5.53 8.48
CA ASP A 18 -13.73 -5.32 9.86
C ASP A 18 -12.50 -6.17 10.21
N GLU A 19 -12.43 -7.41 9.73
CA GLU A 19 -11.28 -8.28 9.94
C GLU A 19 -10.02 -7.76 9.23
N VAL A 20 -10.18 -7.32 7.98
CA VAL A 20 -9.12 -6.67 7.19
C VAL A 20 -8.62 -5.42 7.93
N GLN A 21 -9.54 -4.57 8.35
CA GLN A 21 -9.27 -3.31 9.05
C GLN A 21 -8.50 -3.53 10.35
N VAL A 22 -8.94 -4.48 11.17
CA VAL A 22 -8.30 -4.83 12.44
C VAL A 22 -6.89 -5.38 12.21
N ALA A 23 -6.71 -6.26 11.21
CA ALA A 23 -5.39 -6.78 10.86
C ALA A 23 -4.43 -5.67 10.43
N MET A 24 -4.86 -4.76 9.54
CA MET A 24 -4.06 -3.62 9.10
C MET A 24 -3.65 -2.72 10.27
N SER A 25 -4.59 -2.42 11.17
CA SER A 25 -4.33 -1.60 12.35
C SER A 25 -3.31 -2.24 13.29
N HIS A 26 -3.41 -3.55 13.53
CA HIS A 26 -2.41 -4.29 14.32
C HIS A 26 -1.03 -4.28 13.66
N ILE A 27 -0.97 -4.49 12.34
CA ILE A 27 0.28 -4.49 11.60
C ILE A 27 0.98 -3.13 11.70
N PHE A 28 0.24 -2.02 11.50
CA PHE A 28 0.79 -0.67 11.67
C PHE A 28 1.24 -0.42 13.12
N ASN A 29 0.45 -0.84 14.10
CA ASN A 29 0.81 -0.67 15.50
C ASN A 29 2.12 -1.41 15.87
N ASP A 30 2.36 -2.60 15.31
CA ASP A 30 3.61 -3.33 15.51
C ASP A 30 4.76 -2.72 14.71
N ALA A 31 4.50 -2.25 13.48
CA ALA A 31 5.51 -1.67 12.59
C ALA A 31 6.15 -0.39 13.15
N GLN A 32 5.42 0.35 14.00
CA GLN A 32 5.95 1.56 14.64
C GLN A 32 6.92 1.27 15.79
N LEU A 33 6.95 0.03 16.31
CA LEU A 33 7.76 -0.32 17.49
C LEU A 33 9.22 -0.62 17.15
N THR A 34 9.47 -1.36 16.08
CA THR A 34 10.83 -1.79 15.68
C THR A 34 10.93 -2.08 14.19
N LEU A 35 12.13 -1.92 13.63
CA LEU A 35 12.44 -2.29 12.24
C LEU A 35 12.63 -3.80 12.07
N SER A 36 13.06 -4.53 13.10
CA SER A 36 13.41 -5.96 12.99
C SER A 36 12.23 -6.83 12.56
N GLY A 37 10.99 -6.43 12.88
CA GLY A 37 9.78 -7.14 12.51
C GLY A 37 9.24 -6.82 11.11
N HIS A 38 9.79 -5.81 10.41
CA HIS A 38 9.18 -5.28 9.19
C HIS A 38 9.01 -6.30 8.09
N ARG A 39 10.00 -7.16 7.84
CA ARG A 39 9.90 -8.20 6.79
C ARG A 39 8.67 -9.09 6.99
N LYS A 40 8.41 -9.51 8.23
CA LYS A 40 7.23 -10.33 8.58
C LYS A 40 5.93 -9.54 8.46
N LEU A 41 5.93 -8.29 8.95
CA LEU A 41 4.76 -7.42 8.92
C LEU A 41 4.35 -7.04 7.48
N VAL A 42 5.32 -6.82 6.60
CA VAL A 42 5.09 -6.57 5.17
C VAL A 42 4.45 -7.78 4.51
N MET A 43 4.96 -8.98 4.78
CA MET A 43 4.36 -10.22 4.29
C MET A 43 2.91 -10.42 4.80
N LEU A 44 2.63 -10.10 6.07
CA LEU A 44 1.27 -10.13 6.60
C LEU A 44 0.37 -9.10 5.89
N MET A 45 0.83 -7.86 5.73
CA MET A 45 0.07 -6.81 5.03
C MET A 45 -0.24 -7.21 3.58
N ARG A 46 0.73 -7.82 2.89
CA ARG A 46 0.54 -8.31 1.52
C ARG A 46 -0.52 -9.41 1.46
N LYS A 47 -0.46 -10.38 2.37
CA LYS A 47 -1.48 -11.44 2.44
C LYS A 47 -2.86 -10.87 2.79
N THR A 48 -2.93 -9.84 3.63
CA THR A 48 -4.17 -9.11 3.91
C THR A 48 -4.72 -8.41 2.66
N GLN A 49 -3.87 -7.74 1.87
CA GLN A 49 -4.29 -7.12 0.61
C GLN A 49 -4.79 -8.16 -0.40
N VAL A 50 -4.02 -9.23 -0.65
CA VAL A 50 -4.41 -10.31 -1.56
C VAL A 50 -5.76 -10.89 -1.14
N ARG A 51 -5.97 -11.12 0.16
CA ARG A 51 -7.26 -11.59 0.64
C ARG A 51 -8.37 -10.58 0.40
N ALA A 52 -8.13 -9.29 0.70
CA ALA A 52 -9.12 -8.23 0.48
C ALA A 52 -9.56 -8.19 -0.98
N VAL A 53 -8.63 -8.30 -1.93
CA VAL A 53 -8.92 -8.38 -3.38
C VAL A 53 -9.79 -9.60 -3.70
N GLN A 54 -9.42 -10.79 -3.20
CA GLN A 54 -10.18 -12.03 -3.44
C GLN A 54 -11.65 -11.94 -2.96
N ILE A 55 -11.92 -11.18 -1.91
CA ILE A 55 -13.26 -11.00 -1.34
C ILE A 55 -13.93 -9.69 -1.78
N GLY A 56 -13.38 -8.98 -2.78
CA GLY A 56 -13.98 -7.78 -3.35
C GLY A 56 -13.89 -6.52 -2.48
N LEU A 57 -12.89 -6.44 -1.60
CA LEU A 57 -12.66 -5.35 -0.64
C LEU A 57 -11.39 -4.54 -0.92
N GLU A 58 -10.90 -4.55 -2.16
CA GLU A 58 -9.68 -3.84 -2.56
C GLU A 58 -9.75 -2.34 -2.28
N GLU A 59 -10.81 -1.65 -2.74
CA GLU A 59 -10.96 -0.21 -2.53
C GLU A 59 -10.99 0.15 -1.03
N MET A 60 -11.67 -0.67 -0.23
CA MET A 60 -11.75 -0.49 1.22
C MET A 60 -10.39 -0.69 1.90
N PHE A 61 -9.59 -1.65 1.42
CA PHE A 61 -8.20 -1.82 1.85
C PHE A 61 -7.37 -0.57 1.51
N ASN A 62 -7.42 -0.10 0.26
CA ASN A 62 -6.66 1.07 -0.20
C ASN A 62 -7.02 2.33 0.61
N LEU A 63 -8.32 2.56 0.83
CA LEU A 63 -8.83 3.66 1.64
C LEU A 63 -8.39 3.55 3.10
N HIS A 64 -8.41 2.36 3.69
CA HIS A 64 -7.97 2.19 5.07
C HIS A 64 -6.46 2.37 5.21
N PHE A 65 -5.66 1.87 4.26
CA PHE A 65 -4.21 2.02 4.25
C PHE A 65 -3.83 3.51 4.25
N THR A 66 -4.42 4.30 3.34
CA THR A 66 -4.17 5.74 3.26
C THR A 66 -4.65 6.50 4.50
N ARG A 67 -5.75 6.08 5.14
CA ARG A 67 -6.18 6.61 6.46
C ARG A 67 -5.15 6.35 7.56
N LEU A 68 -4.50 5.19 7.57
CA LEU A 68 -3.42 4.89 8.52
C LEU A 68 -2.18 5.75 8.23
N VAL A 69 -1.80 5.89 6.96
CA VAL A 69 -0.71 6.78 6.52
C VAL A 69 -0.97 8.23 6.92
N SER A 70 -2.21 8.73 6.79
CA SER A 70 -2.60 10.08 7.21
C SER A 70 -2.30 10.39 8.68
N LYS A 71 -2.30 9.38 9.57
CA LYS A 71 -1.92 9.56 10.99
C LYS A 71 -0.43 9.87 11.14
N VAL A 72 0.39 9.30 10.26
CA VAL A 72 1.85 9.49 10.20
C VAL A 72 2.19 10.86 9.63
N LEU A 73 1.41 11.35 8.65
CA LEU A 73 1.64 12.66 8.04
C LEU A 73 1.61 13.81 9.04
N LYS A 74 0.84 13.68 10.13
CA LYS A 74 0.73 14.71 11.18
C LYS A 74 1.89 14.68 12.18
N GLN A 75 2.84 13.74 12.06
CA GLN A 75 3.92 13.56 13.02
C GLN A 75 5.14 14.42 12.68
N LYS A 76 5.67 15.11 13.70
CA LYS A 76 6.88 15.94 13.59
C LYS A 76 8.08 15.13 13.09
N LYS A 77 9.03 15.79 12.43
CA LYS A 77 10.35 15.22 12.10
C LYS A 77 11.06 14.70 13.36
N GLY A 78 11.73 13.54 13.25
CA GLY A 78 12.47 12.92 14.35
C GLY A 78 11.64 12.01 15.26
N VAL A 79 10.32 11.90 15.04
CA VAL A 79 9.50 10.89 15.72
C VAL A 79 9.81 9.51 15.13
N SER A 80 10.59 8.71 15.86
CA SER A 80 11.06 7.39 15.42
C SER A 80 9.94 6.44 15.00
N ALA A 81 8.80 6.47 15.68
CA ALA A 81 7.64 5.65 15.33
C ALA A 81 7.14 5.96 13.92
N ALA A 82 7.03 7.24 13.56
CA ALA A 82 6.62 7.69 12.24
C ALA A 82 7.68 7.40 11.16
N ASP A 83 8.97 7.54 11.49
CA ASP A 83 10.06 7.18 10.58
C ASP A 83 10.06 5.68 10.24
N ARG A 84 9.74 4.83 11.23
CA ARG A 84 9.57 3.39 11.01
C ARG A 84 8.36 3.11 10.13
N ILE A 85 7.22 3.76 10.34
CA ILE A 85 6.07 3.55 9.44
C ILE A 85 6.37 3.99 8.01
N ALA A 86 7.10 5.09 7.81
CA ALA A 86 7.51 5.50 6.47
C ALA A 86 8.36 4.43 5.76
N LYS A 87 9.33 3.82 6.48
CA LYS A 87 10.12 2.69 5.98
C LYS A 87 9.28 1.45 5.73
N PHE A 88 8.31 1.15 6.61
CA PHE A 88 7.38 0.05 6.42
C PHE A 88 6.57 0.19 5.12
N CYS A 89 6.04 1.40 4.85
CA CYS A 89 5.29 1.68 3.62
C CYS A 89 6.17 1.51 2.37
N SER A 90 7.42 2.01 2.43
CA SER A 90 8.40 1.83 1.36
C SER A 90 8.70 0.34 1.08
N ASN A 91 8.96 -0.45 2.12
CA ASN A 91 9.19 -1.89 1.99
C ASN A 91 7.96 -2.65 1.45
N PHE A 92 6.76 -2.18 1.79
CA PHE A 92 5.53 -2.76 1.26
C PHE A 92 5.41 -2.51 -0.25
N VAL A 93 5.60 -1.26 -0.70
CA VAL A 93 5.60 -0.92 -2.14
C VAL A 93 6.72 -1.64 -2.90
N ALA A 94 7.91 -1.77 -2.32
CA ALA A 94 8.99 -2.55 -2.90
C ALA A 94 8.60 -4.01 -3.14
N THR A 95 7.87 -4.60 -2.19
CA THR A 95 7.38 -5.98 -2.31
C THR A 95 6.35 -6.11 -3.43
N LEU A 96 5.44 -5.14 -3.55
CA LEU A 96 4.44 -5.11 -4.64
C LEU A 96 5.11 -5.01 -6.01
N THR A 97 6.06 -4.08 -6.16
CA THR A 97 6.78 -3.85 -7.41
C THR A 97 7.58 -5.09 -7.83
N LYS A 98 8.22 -5.76 -6.86
CA LYS A 98 8.93 -7.01 -7.09
C LYS A 98 7.98 -8.14 -7.50
N GLU A 99 6.86 -8.31 -6.81
CA GLU A 99 5.89 -9.36 -7.17
C GLU A 99 5.29 -9.13 -8.55
N GLU A 100 4.97 -7.89 -8.92
CA GLU A 100 4.42 -7.54 -10.22
C GLU A 100 5.41 -7.78 -11.37
N SER A 101 6.70 -7.55 -11.15
CA SER A 101 7.74 -7.83 -12.16
C SER A 101 8.02 -9.32 -12.33
N GLU A 102 7.95 -10.11 -11.25
CA GLU A 102 8.15 -11.56 -11.28
C GLU A 102 6.89 -12.32 -11.78
N ASN A 103 5.70 -11.86 -11.37
CA ASN A 103 4.41 -12.46 -11.70
C ASN A 103 3.37 -11.36 -11.89
N PRO A 104 3.23 -10.80 -13.11
CA PRO A 104 2.20 -9.82 -13.40
C PRO A 104 0.85 -10.39 -12.99
N THR A 105 0.04 -9.61 -12.27
CA THR A 105 -1.29 -10.04 -11.84
C THR A 105 -2.35 -9.40 -12.73
N PRO A 106 -2.86 -10.10 -13.77
CA PRO A 106 -3.97 -9.59 -14.54
C PRO A 106 -5.16 -9.44 -13.60
N ARG A 107 -5.82 -8.30 -13.64
CA ARG A 107 -7.10 -8.11 -12.95
C ARG A 107 -8.04 -9.18 -13.50
N GLN A 108 -8.41 -10.17 -12.69
CA GLN A 108 -9.44 -11.14 -13.09
C GLN A 108 -10.76 -10.39 -13.14
N LEU A 109 -11.07 -9.84 -14.32
CA LEU A 109 -12.37 -9.25 -14.62
C LEU A 109 -13.42 -10.30 -14.27
N ARG A 110 -14.30 -9.96 -13.32
CA ARG A 110 -15.58 -10.64 -13.25
C ARG A 110 -16.32 -10.27 -14.53
N ASP A 111 -16.91 -11.28 -15.16
CA ASP A 111 -17.33 -11.38 -16.57
C ASP A 111 -18.41 -10.38 -17.06
N ASP A 112 -18.60 -9.20 -16.45
CA ASP A 112 -19.75 -8.34 -16.78
C ASP A 112 -19.58 -6.82 -16.54
N VAL A 113 -18.42 -6.21 -16.84
CA VAL A 113 -18.32 -4.75 -16.91
C VAL A 113 -17.38 -4.31 -18.04
N THR A 114 -17.96 -3.79 -19.11
CA THR A 114 -17.29 -3.12 -20.24
C THR A 114 -16.86 -1.70 -19.89
N VAL A 115 -15.96 -1.55 -18.92
CA VAL A 115 -15.27 -0.28 -18.69
C VAL A 115 -13.81 -0.47 -19.05
N ASP A 116 -13.36 0.40 -19.95
CA ASP A 116 -11.99 0.67 -20.38
C ASP A 116 -11.11 1.10 -19.18
N THR A 117 -10.98 0.22 -18.19
CA THR A 117 -10.02 0.38 -17.11
C THR A 117 -8.71 -0.22 -17.60
N SER A 118 -7.69 0.62 -17.67
CA SER A 118 -6.31 0.25 -17.96
C SER A 118 -5.96 -1.11 -17.32
N ASP A 119 -5.21 -1.92 -18.07
CA ASP A 119 -4.70 -3.25 -17.72
C ASP A 119 -3.65 -3.21 -16.58
N ASP A 120 -3.89 -2.35 -15.59
CA ASP A 120 -3.05 -2.13 -14.43
C ASP A 120 -3.36 -3.22 -13.40
N GLY A 121 -2.35 -3.99 -13.02
CA GLY A 121 -2.47 -4.98 -11.96
C GLY A 121 -2.76 -4.33 -10.60
N VAL A 122 -3.27 -5.13 -9.66
CA VAL A 122 -3.64 -4.72 -8.28
C VAL A 122 -2.53 -3.91 -7.58
N SER A 123 -1.27 -4.22 -7.88
CA SER A 123 -0.10 -3.53 -7.35
C SER A 123 -0.02 -2.09 -7.85
N SER A 124 -0.23 -1.86 -9.14
CA SER A 124 -0.16 -0.54 -9.80
C SER A 124 -1.24 0.39 -9.29
N ASP A 125 -2.49 -0.08 -9.18
CA ASP A 125 -3.60 0.73 -8.65
C ASP A 125 -3.38 1.16 -7.21
N PHE A 126 -2.85 0.26 -6.38
CA PHE A 126 -2.56 0.57 -4.99
C PHE A 126 -1.49 1.66 -4.90
N ILE A 127 -0.44 1.56 -5.70
CA ILE A 127 0.68 2.51 -5.71
C ILE A 127 0.21 3.88 -6.21
N ASP A 128 -0.56 3.92 -7.31
CA ASP A 128 -1.16 5.16 -7.82
C ASP A 128 -2.07 5.83 -6.76
N ASN A 129 -2.96 5.06 -6.12
CA ASN A 129 -3.81 5.54 -5.03
C ASN A 129 -3.00 6.14 -3.87
N LEU A 130 -1.91 5.47 -3.47
CA LEU A 130 -1.03 5.96 -2.41
C LEU A 130 -0.32 7.26 -2.81
N ILE A 131 0.23 7.34 -4.02
CA ILE A 131 0.92 8.53 -4.52
C ILE A 131 -0.06 9.71 -4.60
N ARG A 132 -1.23 9.52 -5.21
CA ARG A 132 -2.28 10.56 -5.27
C ARG A 132 -2.69 11.04 -3.88
N HIS A 133 -2.83 10.11 -2.93
CA HIS A 133 -3.11 10.46 -1.54
C HIS A 133 -2.02 11.35 -0.92
N LEU A 134 -0.74 11.01 -1.13
CA LEU A 134 0.38 11.78 -0.62
C LEU A 134 0.47 13.17 -1.26
N LEU A 135 0.29 13.26 -2.58
CA LEU A 135 0.36 14.51 -3.33
C LEU A 135 -0.68 15.54 -2.86
N ARG A 136 -1.84 15.12 -2.33
CA ARG A 136 -2.81 16.04 -1.70
C ARG A 136 -2.24 16.84 -0.52
N GLY A 137 -1.18 16.34 0.12
CA GLY A 137 -0.54 16.99 1.27
C GLY A 137 0.71 17.79 0.93
N ILE A 138 1.17 17.82 -0.32
CA ILE A 138 2.48 18.40 -0.69
C ILE A 138 2.57 19.90 -0.42
N GLU A 139 1.46 20.63 -0.61
CA GLU A 139 1.33 22.07 -0.33
C GLU A 139 0.55 22.36 0.96
N SER A 140 0.41 21.38 1.86
CA SER A 140 -0.32 21.57 3.12
C SER A 140 0.24 22.77 3.90
N ARG A 141 -0.61 23.57 4.55
CA ARG A 141 -0.15 24.66 5.44
C ARG A 141 0.69 24.15 6.61
N LEU A 142 0.50 22.90 7.02
CA LEU A 142 1.22 22.26 8.12
C LEU A 142 2.60 21.76 7.64
N ARG A 143 3.67 22.34 8.19
CA ARG A 143 5.06 21.97 7.84
C ARG A 143 5.35 20.48 8.02
N ASP A 144 4.84 19.89 9.10
CA ASP A 144 5.08 18.48 9.41
C ASP A 144 4.44 17.56 8.37
N VAL A 145 3.25 17.92 7.85
CA VAL A 145 2.58 17.19 6.76
C VAL A 145 3.43 17.24 5.49
N ARG A 146 3.87 18.42 5.07
CA ARG A 146 4.74 18.57 3.88
C ARG A 146 6.02 17.75 4.01
N TYR A 147 6.68 17.82 5.17
CA TYR A 147 7.88 17.03 5.45
C TYR A 147 7.63 15.53 5.29
N ARG A 148 6.54 15.00 5.88
CA ARG A 148 6.23 13.57 5.82
C ARG A 148 5.82 13.11 4.43
N VAL A 149 5.10 13.94 3.67
CA VAL A 149 4.78 13.67 2.27
C VAL A 149 6.06 13.55 1.45
N VAL A 150 6.96 14.53 1.52
CA VAL A 150 8.23 14.50 0.78
C VAL A 150 9.09 13.30 1.20
N GLN A 151 9.16 13.00 2.50
CA GLN A 151 9.90 11.82 3.00
C GLN A 151 9.35 10.51 2.43
N LEU A 152 8.03 10.33 2.43
CA LEU A 152 7.39 9.13 1.88
C LEU A 152 7.63 9.03 0.38
N LEU A 153 7.38 10.11 -0.38
CA LEU A 153 7.62 10.13 -1.83
C LEU A 153 9.09 9.83 -2.18
N ALA A 154 10.04 10.39 -1.43
CA ALA A 154 11.47 10.12 -1.62
C ALA A 154 11.83 8.64 -1.38
N TYR A 155 11.12 7.94 -0.50
CA TYR A 155 11.29 6.49 -0.32
C TYR A 155 10.58 5.65 -1.38
N LEU A 156 9.59 6.20 -2.08
CA LEU A 156 8.84 5.50 -3.11
C LEU A 156 9.46 5.69 -4.49
N VAL A 157 10.18 6.78 -4.74
CA VAL A 157 10.71 7.15 -6.08
C VAL A 157 11.48 6.02 -6.77
N ASN A 158 12.28 5.26 -6.02
CA ASN A 158 13.10 4.16 -6.55
C ASN A 158 12.25 3.00 -7.10
N TYR A 159 11.04 2.83 -6.60
CA TYR A 159 10.12 1.76 -7.01
C TYR A 159 9.12 2.25 -8.06
N ILE A 160 8.96 3.57 -8.21
CA ILE A 160 8.08 4.19 -9.21
C ILE A 160 8.77 4.26 -10.57
N THR A 161 10.09 4.52 -10.62
CA THR A 161 10.85 4.55 -11.88
C THR A 161 10.85 3.21 -12.61
N GLU A 162 10.82 2.09 -11.88
CA GLU A 162 10.70 0.74 -12.48
C GLU A 162 9.30 0.50 -13.07
N ILE A 163 8.25 1.10 -12.47
CA ILE A 163 6.87 1.01 -12.95
C ILE A 163 6.68 1.89 -14.19
N ASP A 164 7.31 3.07 -14.23
CA ASP A 164 7.21 4.00 -15.36
C ASP A 164 7.81 3.41 -16.64
N GLU A 165 8.94 2.69 -16.58
CA GLU A 165 9.48 1.99 -17.76
C GLU A 165 8.55 0.91 -18.31
N GLN A 166 7.78 0.22 -17.45
CA GLN A 166 6.78 -0.75 -17.87
C GLN A 166 5.54 -0.08 -18.46
N LEU A 167 5.12 1.06 -17.90
CA LEU A 167 4.03 1.89 -18.41
C LEU A 167 4.39 2.53 -19.77
N PHE A 168 5.58 3.09 -19.91
CA PHE A 168 6.08 3.68 -21.17
C PHE A 168 6.22 2.66 -22.29
N ARG A 169 6.68 1.43 -21.99
CA ARG A 169 6.89 0.37 -22.99
C ARG A 169 5.57 -0.20 -23.54
N ARG A 170 4.43 0.08 -22.89
CA ARG A 170 3.10 -0.43 -23.25
C ARG A 170 2.18 0.63 -23.86
N SER A 171 2.64 1.88 -23.97
CA SER A 171 1.88 2.94 -24.66
C SER A 171 2.07 2.83 -26.19
N PRO A 172 0.99 2.72 -26.99
CA PRO A 172 1.07 2.62 -28.45
C PRO A 172 1.52 3.92 -29.14
N LEU A 173 1.82 4.98 -28.37
CA LEU A 173 2.28 6.27 -28.90
C LEU A 173 3.76 6.28 -29.33
N PHE A 174 4.52 5.21 -29.08
CA PHE A 174 5.94 5.10 -29.45
C PHE A 174 6.31 3.78 -30.15
N ALA A 175 5.34 3.09 -30.75
CA ALA A 175 5.57 1.99 -31.68
C ALA A 175 5.40 2.47 -33.14
#